data_AF-F2NWH8-F1
#
_entry.id   AF-F2NWH8-F1
#
_cell.length_a   1.000
_cell.length_b   1.000
_cell.length_c   1.000
_cell.angle_alpha   90.00
_cell.angle_beta   90.00
_cell.angle_gamma   90.00
#
_symmetry.space_group_name_H-M   'P 1'
#
loop_
_entity.id
_entity.type
_entity.pdbx_description
1 polymer ?
#
loop_
_entity_poly.entity_id
_entity_poly.type
_entity_poly.pdbx_seq_one_letter_code
_entity_poly.pdbx_strand_id
1 'polypeptide(L)'
;MEVEGTSSSLYFSAAASIANAQAQKAQKDEKSQKTDKTRRKLFSSAMEKTREEFALQKDGFPKEIAGLDTEDAAIYLKDQADMAADRLKEKQTPEEFADYRKKVSQFLRYLAKNNFEVKKRERRGFTRKGKPLDPQFKIVVINQKLDEMANWLLSSHREAFAMLARVNEISGLLVDLMAS
;
A
#
# COMPACT_ATOMS: atom_id res chain seq x y z
N MET A 1 -36.38 -47.52 64.08
CA MET A 1 -36.25 -47.83 62.65
C MET A 1 -36.03 -46.50 61.97
N GLU A 2 -34.77 -46.06 61.85
CA GLU A 2 -34.43 -44.75 61.30
C GLU A 2 -33.28 -44.91 60.32
N VAL A 3 -33.57 -44.97 59.03
CA VAL A 3 -32.62 -44.58 57.99
C VAL A 3 -33.48 -44.30 56.77
N GLU A 4 -33.65 -43.05 56.33
CA GLU A 4 -33.92 -42.65 54.92
C GLU A 4 -34.05 -41.12 54.88
N GLY A 5 -32.93 -40.42 55.00
CA GLY A 5 -32.89 -38.94 54.87
C GLY A 5 -31.57 -38.37 54.37
N THR A 6 -30.50 -39.18 54.40
CA THR A 6 -29.14 -38.76 54.04
C THR A 6 -28.73 -39.17 52.63
N SER A 7 -29.48 -40.06 51.98
CA SER A 7 -29.12 -40.62 50.67
C SER A 7 -29.38 -39.63 49.52
N SER A 8 -30.57 -39.02 49.46
CA SER A 8 -30.98 -38.13 48.37
C SER A 8 -30.20 -36.81 48.31
N SER A 9 -29.88 -36.20 49.45
CA SER A 9 -29.11 -34.95 49.53
C SER A 9 -27.66 -35.10 49.08
N LEU A 10 -27.07 -36.29 49.28
CA LEU A 10 -25.74 -36.63 48.77
C LEU A 10 -25.75 -36.83 47.24
N TYR A 11 -26.81 -37.43 46.68
CA TYR A 11 -26.94 -37.56 45.22
C TYR A 11 -27.12 -36.20 44.51
N PHE A 12 -27.92 -35.29 45.08
CA PHE A 12 -28.11 -33.96 44.48
C PHE A 12 -26.83 -33.10 44.51
N SER A 13 -26.05 -33.15 45.61
CA SER A 13 -24.77 -32.42 45.70
C SER A 13 -23.69 -33.02 44.80
N ALA A 14 -23.64 -34.35 44.65
CA ALA A 14 -22.78 -35.02 43.69
C ALA A 14 -23.15 -34.65 42.25
N ALA A 15 -24.43 -34.64 41.90
CA ALA A 15 -24.88 -34.24 40.56
C ALA A 15 -24.55 -32.77 40.25
N ALA A 16 -24.74 -31.85 41.21
CA ALA A 16 -24.42 -30.44 41.05
C ALA A 16 -22.91 -30.17 40.90
N SER A 17 -22.06 -30.90 41.64
CA SER A 17 -20.60 -30.77 41.51
C SER A 17 -20.07 -31.36 40.20
N ILE A 18 -20.64 -32.45 39.70
CA ILE A 18 -20.32 -33.03 38.38
C ILE A 18 -20.74 -32.07 37.26
N ALA A 19 -21.94 -31.49 37.34
CA ALA A 19 -22.39 -30.49 36.37
C ALA A 19 -21.49 -29.24 36.36
N ASN A 20 -21.07 -28.75 37.53
CA ASN A 20 -20.13 -27.63 37.64
C ASN A 20 -18.73 -27.99 37.11
N ALA A 21 -18.23 -29.20 37.38
CA ALA A 21 -16.94 -29.66 36.85
C ALA A 21 -16.97 -29.86 35.32
N GLN A 22 -18.08 -30.31 34.76
CA GLN A 22 -18.30 -30.41 33.31
C GLN A 22 -18.44 -29.03 32.66
N ALA A 23 -19.15 -28.09 33.29
CA ALA A 23 -19.24 -26.69 32.84
C ALA A 23 -17.88 -25.99 32.86
N GLN A 24 -17.05 -26.22 33.88
CA GLN A 24 -15.69 -25.68 33.95
C GLN A 24 -14.75 -26.29 32.90
N LYS A 25 -14.86 -27.61 32.60
CA LYS A 25 -14.11 -28.25 31.51
C LYS A 25 -14.54 -27.72 30.14
N ALA A 26 -15.84 -27.60 29.89
CA ALA A 26 -16.38 -27.03 28.65
C ALA A 26 -15.93 -25.57 28.44
N GLN A 27 -15.91 -24.75 29.50
CA GLN A 27 -15.40 -23.37 29.43
C GLN A 27 -13.87 -23.30 29.19
N LYS A 28 -13.10 -24.30 29.66
CA LYS A 28 -11.65 -24.38 29.45
C LYS A 28 -11.31 -24.82 28.02
N ASP A 29 -12.11 -25.72 27.45
CA ASP A 29 -11.99 -26.17 26.07
C ASP A 29 -12.46 -25.10 25.06
N GLU A 30 -13.50 -24.33 25.38
CA GLU A 30 -13.87 -23.16 24.56
C GLU A 30 -12.80 -22.04 24.60
N LYS A 31 -12.17 -21.80 25.75
CA LYS A 31 -11.07 -20.83 25.89
C LYS A 31 -9.80 -21.28 25.15
N SER A 32 -9.49 -22.58 25.14
CA SER A 32 -8.34 -23.12 24.39
C SER A 32 -8.57 -23.07 22.87
N GLN A 33 -9.81 -23.34 22.41
CA GLN A 33 -10.15 -23.21 20.99
C GLN A 33 -10.20 -21.75 20.52
N LYS A 34 -10.65 -20.80 21.37
CA LYS A 34 -10.62 -19.36 21.06
C LYS A 34 -9.20 -18.80 20.99
N THR A 35 -8.27 -19.29 21.80
CA THR A 35 -6.84 -18.88 21.77
C THR A 35 -6.10 -19.45 20.56
N ASP A 36 -6.40 -20.68 20.12
CA ASP A 36 -5.83 -21.23 18.89
C ASP A 36 -6.38 -20.52 17.63
N LYS A 37 -7.68 -20.19 17.59
CA LYS A 37 -8.26 -19.39 16.50
C LYS A 37 -7.65 -17.99 16.39
N THR A 38 -7.35 -17.33 17.51
CA THR A 38 -6.66 -16.02 17.48
C THR A 38 -5.23 -16.15 16.99
N ARG A 39 -4.48 -17.18 17.40
CA ARG A 39 -3.12 -17.45 16.89
C ARG A 39 -3.10 -17.72 15.38
N ARG A 40 -4.06 -18.50 14.86
CA ARG A 40 -4.19 -18.76 13.41
C ARG A 40 -4.54 -17.50 12.62
N LYS A 41 -5.38 -16.61 13.17
CA LYS A 41 -5.67 -15.29 12.57
C LYS A 41 -4.46 -14.35 12.56
N LEU A 42 -3.68 -14.36 13.63
CA LEU A 42 -2.43 -13.58 13.70
C LEU A 42 -1.38 -14.10 12.72
N PHE A 43 -1.23 -15.42 12.59
CA PHE A 43 -0.32 -16.02 11.63
C PHE A 43 -0.74 -15.79 10.18
N SER A 44 -2.03 -15.98 9.86
CA SER A 44 -2.54 -15.72 8.50
C SER A 44 -2.38 -14.25 8.09
N SER A 45 -2.74 -13.31 8.95
CA SER A 45 -2.52 -11.88 8.68
C SER A 45 -1.03 -11.50 8.54
N ALA A 46 -0.13 -12.11 9.33
CA ALA A 46 1.31 -11.94 9.14
C ALA A 46 1.81 -12.54 7.82
N MET A 47 1.25 -13.68 7.39
CA MET A 47 1.58 -14.30 6.11
C MET A 47 1.06 -13.47 4.92
N GLU A 48 -0.11 -12.85 5.05
CA GLU A 48 -0.66 -11.94 4.03
C GLU A 48 0.22 -10.69 3.87
N LYS A 49 0.63 -10.05 4.97
CA LYS A 49 1.58 -8.92 4.93
C LYS A 49 2.90 -9.26 4.25
N THR A 50 3.50 -10.41 4.61
CA THR A 50 4.76 -10.84 3.99
C THR A 50 4.60 -11.15 2.50
N ARG A 51 3.44 -11.66 2.06
CA ARG A 51 3.12 -11.85 0.64
C ARG A 51 2.97 -10.51 -0.10
N GLU A 52 2.30 -9.54 0.50
CA GLU A 52 2.15 -8.20 -0.07
C GLU A 52 3.50 -7.51 -0.21
N GLU A 53 4.33 -7.52 0.83
CA GLU A 53 5.69 -6.97 0.79
C GLU A 53 6.55 -7.63 -0.30
N PHE A 54 6.41 -8.94 -0.50
CA PHE A 54 7.13 -9.67 -1.53
C PHE A 54 6.62 -9.34 -2.93
N ALA A 55 5.31 -9.21 -3.12
CA ALA A 55 4.70 -8.81 -4.37
C ALA A 55 5.15 -7.39 -4.77
N LEU A 56 5.17 -6.46 -3.81
CA LEU A 56 5.64 -5.09 -4.00
C LEU A 56 7.13 -5.06 -4.38
N GLN A 57 7.98 -5.84 -3.70
CA GLN A 57 9.40 -5.95 -4.07
C GLN A 57 9.59 -6.51 -5.47
N LYS A 58 8.84 -7.55 -5.85
CA LYS A 58 8.87 -8.13 -7.20
C LYS A 58 8.49 -7.08 -8.25
N ASP A 59 7.53 -6.23 -7.95
CA ASP A 59 7.08 -5.13 -8.81
C ASP A 59 8.01 -3.89 -8.77
N GLY A 60 9.07 -3.95 -7.97
CA GLY A 60 10.05 -2.87 -7.82
C GLY A 60 9.54 -1.67 -7.03
N PHE A 61 8.56 -1.88 -6.14
CA PHE A 61 8.04 -0.87 -5.22
C PHE A 61 8.73 -0.93 -3.84
N PRO A 62 8.77 0.20 -3.12
CA PRO A 62 9.17 0.24 -1.71
C PRO A 62 8.31 -0.71 -0.86
N LYS A 63 8.89 -1.30 0.19
CA LYS A 63 8.13 -2.17 1.12
C LYS A 63 7.21 -1.35 2.01
N GLU A 64 7.55 -0.08 2.17
CA GLU A 64 6.89 0.90 3.01
C GLU A 64 5.45 1.16 2.58
N ILE A 65 5.07 0.83 1.34
CA ILE A 65 3.67 0.94 0.87
C ILE A 65 2.81 -0.29 1.20
N ALA A 66 3.38 -1.33 1.81
CA ALA A 66 2.63 -2.54 2.18
C ALA A 66 1.60 -2.23 3.27
N GLY A 67 0.33 -2.55 3.01
CA GLY A 67 -0.77 -2.32 3.93
C GLY A 67 -1.24 -0.87 4.07
N LEU A 68 -0.72 0.07 3.26
CA LEU A 68 -1.29 1.41 3.14
C LEU A 68 -2.51 1.38 2.21
N ASP A 69 -3.40 2.35 2.40
CA ASP A 69 -4.47 2.59 1.44
C ASP A 69 -3.88 3.06 0.09
N THR A 70 -4.67 2.86 -0.98
CA THR A 70 -4.29 3.24 -2.33
C THR A 70 -3.94 4.72 -2.47
N GLU A 71 -4.64 5.61 -1.74
CA GLU A 71 -4.36 7.05 -1.76
C GLU A 71 -3.08 7.37 -0.99
N ASP A 72 -2.92 6.82 0.21
CA ASP A 72 -1.74 7.06 1.05
C ASP A 72 -0.44 6.55 0.39
N ALA A 73 -0.50 5.38 -0.26
CA ALA A 73 0.62 4.84 -1.00
C ALA A 73 0.99 5.71 -2.22
N ALA A 74 0.01 6.29 -2.90
CA ALA A 74 0.25 7.24 -3.99
C ALA A 74 0.91 8.54 -3.50
N ILE A 75 0.45 9.08 -2.36
CA ILE A 75 1.05 10.24 -1.71
C ILE A 75 2.51 9.94 -1.34
N TYR A 76 2.76 8.80 -0.67
CA TYR A 76 4.11 8.38 -0.30
C TYR A 76 5.07 8.32 -1.50
N LEU A 77 4.63 7.71 -2.60
CA LEU A 77 5.45 7.59 -3.82
C LEU A 77 5.71 8.94 -4.48
N LYS A 78 4.74 9.86 -4.43
CA LYS A 78 4.91 11.24 -4.92
C LYS A 78 5.91 12.00 -4.05
N ASP A 79 5.83 11.89 -2.73
CA ASP A 79 6.76 12.56 -1.83
C ASP A 79 8.20 12.05 -2.03
N GLN A 80 8.37 10.75 -2.27
CA GLN A 80 9.67 10.19 -2.64
C GLN A 80 10.22 10.77 -3.95
N ALA A 81 9.36 11.04 -4.93
CA ALA A 81 9.76 11.67 -6.19
C ALA A 81 10.14 13.14 -5.99
N ASP A 82 9.42 13.88 -5.14
CA ASP A 82 9.75 15.28 -4.81
C ASP A 82 11.06 15.39 -4.03
N MET A 83 11.29 14.50 -3.06
CA MET A 83 12.57 14.45 -2.35
C MET A 83 13.74 14.16 -3.30
N ALA A 84 13.55 13.31 -4.30
CA ALA A 84 14.57 13.05 -5.33
C ALA A 84 14.72 14.23 -6.30
N ALA A 85 13.64 14.96 -6.61
CA ALA A 85 13.71 16.19 -7.37
C ALA A 85 14.54 17.24 -6.64
N ASP A 86 14.35 17.43 -5.34
CA ASP A 86 15.09 18.44 -4.58
C ASP A 86 16.58 18.10 -4.50
N ARG A 87 16.95 16.83 -4.30
CA ARG A 87 18.35 16.38 -4.39
C ARG A 87 18.95 16.63 -5.77
N LEU A 88 18.18 16.39 -6.83
CA LEU A 88 18.62 16.63 -8.20
C LEU A 88 18.81 18.12 -8.50
N LYS A 89 17.97 18.99 -7.92
CA LYS A 89 18.12 20.45 -8.02
C LYS A 89 19.39 20.92 -7.31
N GLU A 90 19.71 20.33 -6.15
CA GLU A 90 20.95 20.60 -5.41
C GLU A 90 22.19 20.06 -6.12
N LYS A 91 22.12 18.82 -6.62
CA LYS A 91 23.22 18.07 -7.23
C LYS A 91 22.81 17.55 -8.60
N GLN A 92 23.20 18.26 -9.65
CA GLN A 92 22.87 17.93 -11.04
C GLN A 92 23.77 16.82 -11.62
N THR A 93 23.83 15.69 -10.95
CA THR A 93 24.61 14.52 -11.38
C THR A 93 23.74 13.50 -12.10
N PRO A 94 24.32 12.66 -12.98
CA PRO A 94 23.60 11.56 -13.61
C PRO A 94 23.01 10.56 -12.61
N GLU A 95 23.65 10.37 -11.46
CA GLU A 95 23.21 9.47 -10.41
C GLU A 95 21.91 9.96 -9.75
N GLU A 96 21.85 11.24 -9.38
CA GLU A 96 20.64 11.85 -8.80
C GLU A 96 19.50 11.88 -9.83
N PHE A 97 19.81 12.09 -11.12
CA PHE A 97 18.81 11.99 -12.18
C PHE A 97 18.27 10.57 -12.34
N ALA A 98 19.14 9.56 -12.24
CA ALA A 98 18.72 8.16 -12.32
C ALA A 98 17.80 7.78 -11.14
N ASP A 99 18.11 8.26 -9.92
CA ASP A 99 17.22 8.05 -8.77
C ASP A 99 15.87 8.76 -8.97
N TYR A 100 15.89 10.05 -9.37
CA TYR A 100 14.67 10.79 -9.67
C TYR A 100 13.80 10.09 -10.72
N ARG A 101 14.39 9.69 -11.85
CA ARG A 101 13.70 8.94 -12.91
C ARG A 101 13.09 7.65 -12.39
N LYS A 102 13.82 6.93 -11.53
CA LYS A 102 13.33 5.68 -10.92
C LYS A 102 12.12 5.94 -10.01
N LYS A 103 12.17 6.96 -9.15
CA LYS A 103 11.07 7.32 -8.23
C LYS A 103 9.82 7.77 -8.98
N VAL A 104 9.98 8.65 -9.98
CA VAL A 104 8.88 9.05 -10.86
C VAL A 104 8.28 7.85 -11.58
N SER A 105 9.13 6.95 -12.12
CA SER A 105 8.65 5.73 -12.78
C SER A 105 7.89 4.81 -11.84
N GLN A 106 8.31 4.67 -10.59
CA GLN A 106 7.57 3.92 -9.57
C GLN A 106 6.19 4.54 -9.35
N PHE A 107 6.12 5.85 -9.09
CA PHE A 107 4.85 6.56 -8.92
C PHE A 107 3.90 6.35 -10.11
N LEU A 108 4.38 6.57 -11.35
CA LEU A 108 3.56 6.41 -12.56
C LEU A 108 3.08 4.96 -12.74
N ARG A 109 3.93 3.95 -12.48
CA ARG A 109 3.53 2.54 -12.55
C ARG A 109 2.49 2.19 -11.48
N TYR A 110 2.61 2.75 -10.28
CA TYR A 110 1.65 2.53 -9.20
C TYR A 110 0.28 3.12 -9.57
N LEU A 111 0.25 4.38 -10.03
CA LEU A 111 -0.99 4.97 -10.54
C LEU A 111 -1.54 4.19 -11.72
N ALA A 112 -0.68 3.71 -12.62
CA ALA A 112 -1.11 2.90 -13.76
C ALA A 112 -1.74 1.56 -13.38
N LYS A 113 -1.34 0.97 -12.26
CA LYS A 113 -1.94 -0.25 -11.73
C LYS A 113 -3.24 0.04 -10.98
N ASN A 114 -3.24 1.06 -10.11
CA ASN A 114 -4.34 1.29 -9.16
C ASN A 114 -5.43 2.25 -9.66
N ASN A 115 -5.10 3.34 -10.37
CA ASN A 115 -6.11 4.29 -10.87
C ASN A 115 -6.94 3.73 -12.05
N PHE A 116 -6.44 2.70 -12.73
CA PHE A 116 -7.11 2.12 -13.90
C PHE A 116 -8.29 1.22 -13.54
N GLU A 117 -8.34 0.70 -12.31
CA GLU A 117 -9.52 -0.04 -11.82
C GLU A 117 -10.63 0.91 -11.35
N VAL A 118 -10.25 2.03 -10.72
CA VAL A 118 -11.20 2.99 -10.14
C VAL A 118 -11.86 3.88 -11.21
N LYS A 119 -11.09 4.43 -12.17
CA LYS A 119 -11.58 5.45 -13.13
C LYS A 119 -12.14 4.91 -14.45
N LYS A 120 -11.91 3.64 -14.81
CA LYS A 120 -12.54 3.02 -16.00
C LYS A 120 -14.07 2.98 -15.90
N ARG A 121 -14.63 3.00 -14.69
CA ARG A 121 -16.09 3.06 -14.48
C ARG A 121 -16.71 4.43 -14.79
N GLU A 122 -15.95 5.53 -14.73
CA GLU A 122 -16.54 6.88 -14.71
C GLU A 122 -16.18 7.77 -15.92
N ARG A 123 -15.11 7.49 -16.67
CA ARG A 123 -14.66 8.43 -17.73
C ARG A 123 -14.96 7.96 -19.14
N ARG A 124 -16.16 8.31 -19.62
CA ARG A 124 -16.41 8.58 -21.05
C ARG A 124 -16.59 10.10 -21.23
N GLY A 125 -15.50 10.84 -21.29
CA GLY A 125 -15.56 12.30 -21.49
C GLY A 125 -14.36 12.82 -22.27
N PHE A 126 -14.62 13.67 -23.26
CA PHE A 126 -13.60 14.44 -23.98
C PHE A 126 -13.43 15.82 -23.32
N THR A 127 -12.22 16.37 -23.35
CA THR A 127 -12.02 17.79 -23.03
C THR A 127 -12.83 18.69 -23.97
N ARG A 128 -13.04 19.96 -23.59
CA ARG A 128 -13.66 21.01 -24.43
C ARG A 128 -12.97 21.20 -25.80
N LYS A 129 -11.76 20.66 -25.98
CA LYS A 129 -10.95 20.65 -27.21
C LYS A 129 -10.88 19.28 -27.90
N GLY A 130 -11.73 18.31 -27.53
CA GLY A 130 -11.80 16.99 -28.17
C GLY A 130 -10.63 16.05 -27.87
N LYS A 131 -9.72 16.38 -26.95
CA LYS A 131 -8.66 15.47 -26.51
C LYS A 131 -9.21 14.51 -25.44
N PRO A 132 -8.89 13.20 -25.50
CA PRO A 132 -9.25 12.27 -24.46
C PRO A 132 -8.64 12.74 -23.14
N LEU A 133 -9.45 12.81 -22.09
CA LEU A 133 -9.02 13.16 -20.73
C LEU A 133 -8.33 11.95 -20.05
N ASP A 134 -7.56 11.19 -20.83
CA ASP A 134 -7.01 9.91 -20.41
C ASP A 134 -5.71 10.13 -19.65
N PRO A 135 -5.62 9.70 -18.38
CA PRO A 135 -4.37 9.70 -17.62
C PRO A 135 -3.21 9.03 -18.36
N GLN A 136 -3.46 8.07 -19.27
CA GLN A 136 -2.40 7.44 -20.08
C GLN A 136 -1.62 8.45 -20.91
N PHE A 137 -2.30 9.43 -21.52
CA PHE A 137 -1.62 10.43 -22.34
C PHE A 137 -0.66 11.27 -21.49
N LYS A 138 -1.09 11.66 -20.28
CA LYS A 138 -0.25 12.39 -19.32
C LYS A 138 0.99 11.58 -18.92
N ILE A 139 0.83 10.28 -18.64
CA ILE A 139 1.95 9.38 -18.31
C ILE A 139 2.96 9.32 -19.48
N VAL A 140 2.48 9.20 -20.73
CA VAL A 140 3.36 9.19 -21.91
C VAL A 140 4.14 10.49 -22.04
N VAL A 141 3.48 11.64 -21.85
CA VAL A 141 4.13 12.96 -21.90
C VAL A 141 5.22 13.10 -20.83
N ILE A 142 4.96 12.62 -19.60
CA ILE A 142 5.97 12.67 -18.52
C ILE A 142 7.19 11.81 -18.86
N ASN A 143 6.97 10.60 -19.39
CA ASN A 143 8.08 9.73 -19.82
C ASN A 143 8.92 10.39 -20.91
N GLN A 144 8.28 11.02 -21.90
CA GLN A 144 8.97 11.75 -22.95
C GLN A 144 9.82 12.90 -22.37
N LYS A 145 9.30 13.65 -21.40
CA LYS A 145 10.05 14.73 -20.72
C LYS A 145 11.25 14.21 -19.94
N LEU A 146 11.14 13.04 -19.31
CA LEU A 146 12.28 12.37 -18.66
C LEU A 146 13.35 11.96 -19.68
N ASP A 147 12.96 11.47 -20.85
CA ASP A 147 13.91 11.12 -21.93
C ASP A 147 14.60 12.35 -22.52
N GLU A 148 13.85 13.43 -22.76
CA GLU A 148 14.42 14.72 -23.18
C GLU A 148 15.43 15.26 -22.15
N MET A 149 15.12 15.14 -20.85
CA MET A 149 16.02 15.54 -19.77
C MET A 149 17.26 14.66 -19.69
N ALA A 150 17.14 13.35 -19.92
CA ALA A 150 18.28 12.43 -19.98
C ALA A 150 19.23 12.80 -21.13
N ASN A 151 18.69 13.03 -22.33
CA ASN A 151 19.46 13.42 -23.51
C ASN A 151 20.16 14.76 -23.29
N TRP A 152 19.46 15.72 -22.67
CA TRP A 152 20.04 17.00 -22.31
C TRP A 152 21.18 16.87 -21.29
N LEU A 153 21.04 16.03 -20.26
CA LEU A 153 22.06 15.81 -19.24
C LEU A 153 23.35 15.19 -19.79
N LEU A 154 23.22 14.39 -20.86
CA LEU A 154 24.33 13.80 -21.61
C LEU A 154 25.00 14.80 -22.57
N SER A 155 24.33 15.89 -22.94
CA SER A 155 24.90 16.92 -23.80
C SER A 155 25.92 17.78 -23.04
N SER A 156 27.01 18.17 -23.71
CA SER A 156 28.19 18.79 -23.07
C SER A 156 28.00 20.20 -22.52
N HIS A 157 26.85 20.85 -22.73
CA HIS A 157 26.55 22.21 -22.27
C HIS A 157 25.41 22.20 -21.25
N ARG A 158 25.79 22.11 -19.96
CA ARG A 158 24.86 22.06 -18.83
C ARG A 158 24.54 23.47 -18.33
N GLU A 159 23.40 24.00 -18.72
CA GLU A 159 22.84 25.19 -18.10
C GLU A 159 21.99 24.81 -16.88
N ALA A 160 22.45 25.16 -15.67
CA ALA A 160 21.76 24.78 -14.42
C ALA A 160 20.31 25.26 -14.34
N PHE A 161 19.99 26.43 -14.92
CA PHE A 161 18.63 26.97 -14.99
C PHE A 161 17.68 26.10 -15.83
N ALA A 162 18.18 25.51 -16.92
CA ALA A 162 17.38 24.64 -17.77
C ALA A 162 16.97 23.35 -17.04
N MET A 163 17.83 22.84 -16.15
CA MET A 163 17.52 21.67 -15.32
C MET A 163 16.38 21.94 -14.35
N LEU A 164 16.45 23.06 -13.61
CA LEU A 164 15.42 23.43 -12.64
C LEU A 164 14.04 23.59 -13.28
N ALA A 165 13.98 24.25 -14.45
CA ALA A 165 12.73 24.44 -15.19
C ALA A 165 12.12 23.09 -15.61
N ARG A 166 12.94 22.15 -16.10
CA ARG A 166 12.49 20.81 -16.53
C ARG A 166 11.98 19.97 -15.36
N VAL A 167 12.68 20.00 -14.22
CA VAL A 167 12.24 19.29 -13.01
C VAL A 167 10.90 19.85 -12.51
N ASN A 168 10.75 21.18 -12.46
CA ASN A 168 9.50 21.81 -12.03
C ASN A 168 8.34 21.53 -13.00
N GLU A 169 8.58 21.47 -14.30
CA GLU A 169 7.58 21.07 -15.30
C GLU A 169 7.08 19.65 -15.02
N ILE A 170 8.00 18.69 -14.79
CA ILE A 170 7.63 17.31 -14.48
C ILE A 170 6.86 17.25 -13.15
N SER A 171 7.32 17.92 -12.09
CA SER A 171 6.61 17.97 -10.81
C SER A 171 5.18 18.53 -10.96
N GLY A 172 4.99 19.56 -11.79
CA GLY A 172 3.65 20.07 -12.11
C GLY A 172 2.75 19.02 -12.76
N LEU A 173 3.28 18.27 -13.74
CA LEU A 173 2.54 17.17 -14.38
C LEU A 173 2.19 16.03 -13.42
N LEU A 174 3.03 15.77 -12.41
CA LEU A 174 2.74 14.77 -11.37
C LEU A 174 1.58 15.23 -10.46
N VAL A 175 1.55 16.50 -10.07
CA VAL A 175 0.45 17.08 -9.30
C VAL A 175 -0.86 17.03 -10.11
N ASP A 176 -0.79 17.38 -11.40
CA ASP A 176 -1.93 17.31 -12.33
C ASP A 176 -2.46 15.89 -12.55
N LEU A 177 -1.65 14.85 -12.29
CA LEU A 177 -2.09 13.46 -12.32
C LEU A 177 -2.87 13.08 -11.06
N MET A 178 -2.46 13.60 -9.90
CA MET A 178 -3.17 13.36 -8.64
C MET A 178 -4.51 14.11 -8.57
N ALA A 179 -4.54 15.35 -9.06
CA ALA A 179 -5.74 16.19 -9.07
C ALA A 179 -6.80 15.77 -10.12
N SER A 180 -6.45 14.84 -11.02
CA SER A 180 -7.23 14.48 -12.20
C SER A 180 -7.90 13.13 -12.03
#